data_AF-A0A944SK85-F1
#
_entry.id   AF-A0A944SK85-F1
#
_cell.length_a   1.000
_cell.length_b   1.000
_cell.length_c   1.000
_cell.angle_alpha   90.00
_cell.angle_beta   90.00
_cell.angle_gamma   90.00
#
_symmetry.space_group_name_H-M   'P 1'
#
loop_
_entity.id
_entity.type
_entity.pdbx_description
1 polymer ?
#
loop_
_entity_poly.entity_id
_entity_poly.type
_entity_poly.pdbx_seq_one_letter_code
_entity_poly.pdbx_strand_id
1 'polypeptide(L)'
;MLFELSINFLDAIGLFIFLSGFIIGLGAVTVIDIHGFLGRKSAYWTEATTRTHKVTKPMIWVGLVLAIIGGVIFYRNESLTGIPLIHAIITGTLILNGLFLSFKVSPFLIKREQEGKVKELLPQSLQNKIMISLIVSDIGWWGGLLLLVLYLTNH
;
A
#
# COMPACT_ATOMS: atom_id res chain seq x y z
N MET A 1 -6.30 44.03 5.82
CA MET A 1 -5.39 43.21 5.01
C MET A 1 -5.98 41.82 4.95
N LEU A 2 -6.82 41.58 3.94
CA LEU A 2 -7.37 40.26 3.66
C LEU A 2 -6.26 39.43 3.05
N PHE A 3 -5.99 38.27 3.65
CA PHE A 3 -4.99 37.29 3.24
C PHE A 3 -5.06 37.06 1.72
N GLU A 4 -3.98 37.37 1.01
CA GLU A 4 -3.70 36.80 -0.30
C GLU A 4 -3.35 35.32 -0.13
N LEU A 5 -4.37 34.50 0.14
CA LEU A 5 -4.29 33.05 -0.07
C LEU A 5 -4.28 32.81 -1.58
N SER A 6 -3.17 33.10 -2.23
CA SER A 6 -2.87 32.52 -3.54
C SER A 6 -2.51 31.05 -3.32
N ILE A 7 -3.51 30.24 -2.97
CA ILE A 7 -3.35 28.79 -2.96
C ILE A 7 -3.01 28.41 -4.40
N ASN A 8 -1.82 27.88 -4.59
CA ASN A 8 -1.46 27.28 -5.86
C ASN A 8 -2.35 26.03 -6.01
N PHE A 9 -3.41 26.19 -6.80
CA PHE A 9 -4.49 25.21 -6.93
C PHE A 9 -3.99 23.83 -7.36
N LEU A 10 -2.90 23.78 -8.11
CA LEU A 10 -2.24 22.54 -8.49
C LEU A 10 -1.55 21.83 -7.32
N ASP A 11 -0.94 22.57 -6.38
CA ASP A 11 -0.37 22.00 -5.16
C ASP A 11 -1.46 21.37 -4.29
N ALA A 12 -2.59 22.09 -4.13
CA ALA A 12 -3.73 21.59 -3.38
C ALA A 12 -4.35 20.33 -4.01
N ILE A 13 -4.53 20.31 -5.34
CA ILE A 13 -5.00 19.12 -6.06
C ILE A 13 -4.01 17.97 -5.91
N GLY A 14 -2.72 18.22 -6.13
CA GLY A 14 -1.68 17.19 -6.01
C GLY A 14 -1.66 16.57 -4.62
N LEU A 15 -1.66 17.40 -3.58
CA LEU A 15 -1.68 16.95 -2.19
C LEU A 15 -2.97 16.19 -1.85
N PHE A 16 -4.14 16.67 -2.30
CA PHE A 16 -5.41 15.98 -2.08
C PHE A 16 -5.43 14.58 -2.71
N ILE A 17 -4.95 14.47 -3.96
CA ILE A 17 -4.83 13.18 -4.65
C ILE A 17 -3.83 12.28 -3.92
N PHE A 18 -2.69 12.84 -3.47
CA PHE A 18 -1.66 12.09 -2.77
C PHE A 18 -2.19 11.49 -1.44
N LEU A 19 -2.86 12.31 -0.63
CA LEU A 19 -3.50 11.89 0.61
C LEU A 19 -4.63 10.89 0.37
N SER A 20 -5.43 11.07 -0.68
CA SER A 20 -6.46 10.10 -1.07
C SER A 20 -5.86 8.73 -1.41
N GLY A 21 -4.69 8.74 -2.07
CA GLY A 21 -3.90 7.53 -2.33
C GLY A 21 -3.49 6.82 -1.05
N PHE A 22 -2.98 7.56 -0.06
CA PHE A 22 -2.70 7.02 1.26
C PHE A 22 -3.96 6.47 1.93
N ILE A 23 -5.04 7.23 2.04
CA ILE A 23 -6.27 6.80 2.72
C ILE A 23 -6.80 5.47 2.16
N ILE A 24 -6.86 5.35 0.83
CA ILE A 24 -7.37 4.14 0.17
C ILE A 24 -6.36 2.99 0.28
N GLY A 25 -5.10 3.24 -0.06
CA GLY A 25 -4.06 2.22 -0.13
C GLY A 25 -3.63 1.72 1.26
N LEU A 26 -3.22 2.63 2.14
CA LEU A 26 -2.79 2.32 3.51
C LEU A 26 -3.93 1.68 4.31
N GLY A 27 -5.16 2.17 4.17
CA GLY A 27 -6.31 1.59 4.85
C GLY A 27 -6.54 0.14 4.41
N ALA A 28 -6.46 -0.14 3.11
CA ALA A 28 -6.59 -1.50 2.58
C ALA A 28 -5.44 -2.42 3.02
N VAL A 29 -4.19 -1.93 3.03
CA VAL A 29 -3.01 -2.68 3.54
C VAL A 29 -3.17 -3.01 5.01
N THR A 30 -3.49 -2.03 5.85
CA THR A 30 -3.65 -2.25 7.30
C THR A 30 -4.67 -3.36 7.59
N VAL A 31 -5.82 -3.34 6.90
CA VAL A 31 -6.85 -4.37 7.08
C VAL A 31 -6.37 -5.75 6.63
N ILE A 32 -5.75 -5.87 5.45
CA ILE A 32 -5.33 -7.18 4.94
C ILE A 32 -4.13 -7.75 5.71
N ASP A 33 -3.24 -6.91 6.21
CA ASP A 33 -2.05 -7.33 6.95
C ASP A 33 -2.43 -7.90 8.32
N ILE A 34 -3.39 -7.28 9.01
CA ILE A 34 -3.98 -7.83 10.24
C ILE A 34 -4.61 -9.21 9.97
N HIS A 35 -5.39 -9.34 8.90
CA HIS A 35 -5.98 -10.62 8.52
C HIS A 35 -4.90 -11.67 8.20
N GLY A 36 -3.88 -11.30 7.42
CA GLY A 36 -2.79 -12.18 7.04
C GLY A 36 -1.97 -12.64 8.25
N PHE A 37 -1.76 -11.77 9.23
CA PHE A 37 -1.11 -12.14 10.48
C PHE A 37 -1.90 -13.17 11.27
N LEU A 38 -3.21 -12.96 11.43
CA LEU A 38 -4.11 -13.90 12.12
C LEU A 38 -4.26 -15.23 11.34
N GLY A 39 -4.26 -15.16 10.01
CA GLY A 39 -4.41 -16.28 9.08
C GLY A 39 -3.34 -17.36 9.27
N ARG A 40 -2.12 -16.99 9.65
CA ARG A 40 -1.02 -17.94 9.87
C ARG A 40 -1.34 -19.11 10.81
N LYS A 41 -2.17 -18.86 11.82
CA LYS A 41 -2.46 -19.82 12.89
C LYS A 41 -3.90 -20.35 12.84
N SER A 42 -4.71 -19.91 11.87
CA SER A 42 -6.13 -20.23 11.84
C SER A 42 -6.65 -20.38 10.42
N ALA A 43 -7.32 -21.51 10.18
CA ALA A 43 -8.02 -21.80 8.94
C ALA A 43 -9.12 -20.77 8.65
N TYR A 44 -9.89 -20.37 9.68
CA TYR A 44 -10.91 -19.33 9.56
C TYR A 44 -10.31 -18.00 9.08
N TRP A 45 -9.23 -17.56 9.72
CA TRP A 45 -8.57 -16.31 9.34
C TRP A 45 -7.85 -16.41 7.98
N THR A 46 -7.38 -17.60 7.59
CA THR A 46 -6.82 -17.84 6.24
C THR A 46 -7.88 -17.65 5.15
N GLU A 47 -9.07 -18.19 5.37
CA GLU A 47 -10.21 -18.01 4.46
C GLU A 47 -10.65 -16.54 4.41
N ALA A 48 -10.81 -15.90 5.58
CA ALA A 48 -11.15 -14.49 5.67
C ALA A 48 -10.11 -13.62 4.94
N THR A 49 -8.81 -13.88 5.13
CA THR A 49 -7.73 -13.20 4.41
C THR A 49 -7.88 -13.36 2.90
N THR A 50 -8.14 -14.57 2.42
CA THR A 50 -8.28 -14.86 0.98
C THR A 50 -9.46 -14.10 0.38
N ARG A 51 -10.60 -14.03 1.08
CA ARG A 51 -11.77 -13.28 0.64
C ARG A 51 -11.53 -11.77 0.68
N THR A 52 -10.99 -11.26 1.78
CA THR A 52 -10.66 -9.83 1.95
C THR A 52 -9.65 -9.37 0.91
N HIS A 53 -8.65 -10.21 0.59
CA HIS A 53 -7.63 -9.91 -0.43
C HIS A 53 -8.21 -9.61 -1.81
N LYS A 54 -9.33 -10.24 -2.20
CA LYS A 54 -9.98 -9.99 -3.50
C LYS A 54 -10.48 -8.54 -3.64
N VAL A 55 -10.84 -7.91 -2.51
CA VAL A 55 -11.32 -6.52 -2.45
C VAL A 55 -10.18 -5.56 -2.14
N THR A 56 -9.32 -5.89 -1.19
CA THR A 56 -8.22 -4.98 -0.79
C THR A 56 -7.15 -4.86 -1.87
N LYS A 57 -6.85 -5.93 -2.63
CA LYS A 57 -5.86 -5.88 -3.72
C LYS A 57 -6.12 -4.75 -4.74
N PRO A 58 -7.31 -4.64 -5.38
CA PRO A 58 -7.57 -3.53 -6.29
C PRO A 58 -7.55 -2.17 -5.58
N MET A 59 -8.02 -2.08 -4.32
CA MET A 59 -7.94 -0.84 -3.55
C MET A 59 -6.49 -0.40 -3.31
N ILE A 60 -5.58 -1.32 -2.98
CA ILE A 60 -4.15 -1.04 -2.81
C ILE A 60 -3.56 -0.49 -4.10
N TRP A 61 -3.87 -1.09 -5.25
CA TRP A 61 -3.40 -0.60 -6.55
C TRP A 61 -3.96 0.77 -6.90
N VAL A 62 -5.26 1.01 -6.66
CA VAL A 62 -5.88 2.33 -6.85
C VAL A 62 -5.22 3.38 -5.96
N GLY A 63 -5.04 3.07 -4.67
CA GLY A 63 -4.36 3.95 -3.73
C GLY A 63 -2.93 4.26 -4.17
N LEU A 64 -2.20 3.26 -4.69
CA LEU A 64 -0.82 3.43 -5.16
C LEU A 64 -0.76 4.33 -6.40
N VAL A 65 -1.66 4.12 -7.36
CA VAL A 65 -1.76 4.97 -8.57
C VAL A 65 -2.07 6.42 -8.18
N LEU A 66 -3.03 6.64 -7.28
CA LEU A 66 -3.35 7.97 -6.77
C LEU A 66 -2.15 8.58 -6.03
N ALA A 67 -1.45 7.81 -5.19
CA ALA A 67 -0.28 8.31 -4.48
C ALA A 67 0.83 8.74 -5.44
N ILE A 68 1.06 7.98 -6.52
CA ILE A 68 2.03 8.33 -7.57
C ILE A 68 1.61 9.61 -8.31
N ILE A 69 0.37 9.67 -8.81
CA ILE A 69 -0.12 10.84 -9.56
C ILE A 69 -0.10 12.08 -8.67
N GLY A 70 -0.60 11.97 -7.45
CA GLY A 70 -0.61 13.06 -6.47
C GLY A 70 0.80 13.51 -6.12
N GLY A 71 1.71 12.57 -5.85
CA GLY A 71 3.12 12.87 -5.55
C GLY A 71 3.84 13.55 -6.72
N VAL A 72 3.63 13.10 -7.97
CA VAL A 72 4.21 13.73 -9.17
C VAL A 72 3.71 15.16 -9.36
N ILE A 73 2.42 15.42 -9.11
CA ILE A 73 1.86 16.78 -9.20
C ILE A 73 2.38 17.64 -8.06
N PHE A 74 2.36 17.12 -6.83
CA PHE A 74 2.73 17.84 -5.61
C PHE A 74 4.21 18.21 -5.58
N TYR A 75 5.10 17.30 -5.96
CA TYR A 75 6.54 17.52 -6.00
C TYR A 75 7.05 18.08 -7.36
N ARG A 76 6.17 18.57 -8.24
CA ARG A 76 6.56 18.94 -9.62
C ARG A 76 7.65 20.02 -9.72
N ASN A 77 7.74 20.89 -8.72
CA ASN A 77 8.72 21.98 -8.67
C ASN A 77 9.92 21.65 -7.76
N GLU A 78 9.92 20.45 -7.18
CA GLU A 78 10.98 19.98 -6.31
C GLU A 78 12.02 19.16 -7.08
N SER A 79 13.26 19.20 -6.62
CA SER A 79 14.28 18.28 -7.12
C SER A 79 13.99 16.86 -6.63
N LEU A 80 14.33 15.84 -7.43
CA LEU A 80 14.22 14.43 -7.03
C LEU A 80 15.37 14.04 -6.07
N THR A 81 15.42 14.69 -4.91
CA THR A 81 16.36 14.44 -3.81
C THR A 81 15.59 14.40 -2.49
N GLY A 82 16.24 14.00 -1.38
CA GLY A 82 15.59 13.99 -0.07
C GLY A 82 14.29 13.16 -0.02
N ILE A 83 13.22 13.75 0.51
CA ILE A 83 11.92 13.07 0.70
C ILE A 83 11.29 12.63 -0.63
N PRO A 84 11.16 13.48 -1.68
CA PRO A 84 10.67 13.05 -2.99
C PRO A 84 11.39 11.80 -3.54
N LEU A 85 12.72 11.72 -3.41
CA LEU A 85 13.48 10.55 -3.84
C LEU A 85 13.16 9.30 -3.00
N ILE A 86 13.07 9.46 -1.68
CA ILE A 86 12.73 8.34 -0.78
C ILE A 86 11.31 7.82 -1.08
N HIS A 87 10.34 8.71 -1.33
CA HIS A 87 8.99 8.30 -1.78
C HIS A 87 9.02 7.54 -3.09
N ALA A 88 9.83 7.94 -4.07
CA ALA A 88 9.96 7.22 -5.33
C ALA A 88 10.52 5.79 -5.11
N ILE A 89 11.54 5.65 -4.24
CA ILE A 89 12.12 4.35 -3.87
C ILE A 89 11.11 3.47 -3.14
N ILE A 90 10.39 4.02 -2.16
CA ILE A 90 9.31 3.32 -1.44
C ILE A 90 8.26 2.84 -2.43
N THR A 91 7.81 3.72 -3.32
CA THR A 91 6.82 3.39 -4.36
C THR A 91 7.30 2.23 -5.23
N GLY A 92 8.54 2.30 -5.73
CA GLY A 92 9.12 1.20 -6.52
C GLY A 92 9.15 -0.12 -5.74
N THR A 93 9.52 -0.08 -4.47
CA THR A 93 9.51 -1.25 -3.58
C THR A 93 8.10 -1.82 -3.39
N LEU A 94 7.11 -0.95 -3.16
CA LEU A 94 5.71 -1.35 -3.01
C LEU A 94 5.12 -1.93 -4.29
N ILE A 95 5.49 -1.39 -5.47
CA ILE A 95 5.11 -1.97 -6.77
C ILE A 95 5.67 -3.39 -6.88
N LEU A 96 6.97 -3.59 -6.67
CA LEU A 96 7.60 -4.90 -6.77
C LEU A 96 6.98 -5.91 -5.79
N ASN A 97 6.72 -5.48 -4.56
CA ASN A 97 6.04 -6.26 -3.54
C ASN A 97 4.61 -6.64 -3.96
N GLY A 98 3.86 -5.66 -4.46
CA GLY A 98 2.50 -5.84 -4.98
C GLY A 98 2.45 -6.79 -6.17
N LEU A 99 3.44 -6.74 -7.08
CA LEU A 99 3.58 -7.69 -8.18
C LEU A 99 3.81 -9.12 -7.67
N PHE A 100 4.72 -9.31 -6.70
CA PHE A 100 4.95 -10.62 -6.07
C PHE A 100 3.66 -11.19 -5.47
N LEU A 101 2.93 -10.40 -4.67
CA LEU A 101 1.66 -10.84 -4.09
C LEU A 101 0.60 -11.12 -5.16
N SER A 102 0.53 -10.27 -6.18
CA SER A 102 -0.51 -10.32 -7.21
C SER A 102 -0.34 -11.47 -8.19
N PHE A 103 0.90 -11.80 -8.58
CA PHE A 103 1.18 -12.76 -9.64
C PHE A 103 1.74 -14.09 -9.14
N LYS A 104 2.22 -14.17 -7.90
CA LYS A 104 2.74 -15.41 -7.33
C LYS A 104 1.86 -15.96 -6.20
N VAL A 105 1.50 -15.12 -5.24
CA VAL A 105 0.71 -15.56 -4.08
C VAL A 105 -0.77 -15.70 -4.42
N SER A 106 -1.37 -14.69 -5.06
CA SER A 106 -2.79 -14.68 -5.37
C SER A 106 -3.23 -15.86 -6.25
N PRO A 107 -2.55 -16.22 -7.36
CA PRO A 107 -2.91 -17.39 -8.16
C PRO A 107 -2.79 -18.72 -7.38
N PHE A 108 -1.79 -18.83 -6.51
CA PHE A 108 -1.63 -20.01 -5.65
C PHE A 108 -2.81 -20.18 -4.68
N LEU A 109 -3.25 -19.09 -4.05
CA LEU A 109 -4.41 -19.11 -3.15
C LEU A 109 -5.70 -19.48 -3.88
N ILE A 110 -5.92 -18.91 -5.07
CA ILE A 110 -7.10 -19.22 -5.90
C ILE A 110 -7.12 -20.70 -6.32
N LYS A 111 -5.97 -21.25 -6.72
CA LYS A 111 -5.88 -22.68 -7.07
C LYS A 111 -6.27 -23.57 -5.87
N ARG A 112 -5.81 -23.23 -4.67
CA ARG A 112 -6.18 -23.97 -3.45
C ARG A 112 -7.65 -23.81 -3.08
N GLU A 113 -8.24 -22.64 -3.34
CA GLU A 113 -9.69 -22.40 -3.24
C GLU A 113 -10.48 -23.32 -4.16
N GLN A 114 -10.07 -23.45 -5.42
CA GLN A 114 -10.70 -24.36 -6.39
C GLN A 114 -10.54 -25.83 -6.02
N GLU A 115 -9.41 -26.21 -5.40
CA GLU A 115 -9.16 -27.57 -4.91
C GLU A 115 -9.85 -27.88 -3.56
N GLY A 116 -10.59 -26.93 -2.97
CA GLY A 116 -11.26 -27.11 -1.67
C GLY A 116 -10.31 -27.12 -0.46
N LYS A 117 -9.03 -26.75 -0.65
CA LYS A 117 -7.97 -26.80 0.38
C LYS A 117 -7.80 -25.48 1.14
N VAL A 118 -8.87 -24.70 1.29
CA VAL A 118 -8.89 -23.37 1.94
C VAL A 118 -8.69 -23.46 3.44
N LYS A 119 -9.17 -24.55 4.06
CA LYS A 119 -9.05 -24.78 5.50
C LYS A 119 -7.67 -25.29 5.93
N GLU A 120 -6.85 -25.69 4.97
CA GLU A 120 -5.47 -26.09 5.24
C GLU A 120 -4.58 -24.85 5.34
N LEU A 121 -3.71 -24.84 6.35
CA LEU A 121 -2.71 -23.78 6.49
C LEU A 121 -1.72 -23.79 5.34
N LEU A 122 -1.22 -22.61 4.99
CA LEU A 122 -0.20 -22.47 3.95
C LEU A 122 1.13 -23.10 4.40
N PRO A 123 1.95 -23.60 3.46
CA PRO A 123 3.30 -24.06 3.78
C PRO A 123 4.11 -22.99 4.50
N GLN A 124 4.88 -23.35 5.53
CA GLN A 124 5.61 -22.40 6.37
C GLN A 124 6.55 -21.48 5.57
N SER A 125 7.19 -22.02 4.53
CA SER A 125 8.07 -21.25 3.64
C SER A 125 7.32 -20.15 2.89
N LEU A 126 6.06 -20.38 2.51
CA LEU A 126 5.21 -19.39 1.86
C LEU A 126 4.68 -18.39 2.89
N GLN A 127 4.26 -18.84 4.07
CA GLN A 127 3.85 -17.96 5.16
C GLN A 127 4.94 -16.94 5.52
N ASN A 128 6.20 -17.39 5.60
CA ASN A 128 7.32 -16.50 5.90
C ASN A 128 7.53 -15.44 4.82
N LYS A 129 7.43 -15.82 3.54
CA LYS A 129 7.54 -14.87 2.41
C LYS A 129 6.40 -13.86 2.39
N ILE A 130 5.18 -14.32 2.65
CA ILE A 130 4.01 -13.44 2.77
C ILE A 130 4.24 -12.49 3.95
N MET A 131 4.65 -12.98 5.12
CA MET A 131 4.86 -12.14 6.30
C MET A 131 5.89 -11.03 6.07
N ILE A 132 7.03 -11.36 5.44
CA ILE A 132 8.02 -10.35 5.05
C ILE A 132 7.40 -9.31 4.10
N SER A 133 6.62 -9.78 3.13
CA SER A 133 5.92 -8.92 2.18
C SER A 133 4.91 -7.98 2.84
N LEU A 134 4.16 -8.46 3.84
CA LEU A 134 3.24 -7.62 4.64
C LEU A 134 4.03 -6.55 5.41
N ILE A 135 5.08 -6.94 6.15
CA ILE A 135 5.91 -5.99 6.92
C ILE A 135 6.52 -4.91 6.03
N VAL A 136 7.05 -5.28 4.87
CA VAL A 136 7.60 -4.32 3.90
C VAL A 136 6.50 -3.37 3.40
N SER A 137 5.29 -3.88 3.17
CA SER A 137 4.14 -3.07 2.77
C SER A 137 3.76 -2.07 3.86
N ASP A 138 3.55 -2.53 5.09
CA ASP A 138 3.18 -1.69 6.23
C ASP A 138 4.20 -0.58 6.48
N ILE A 139 5.50 -0.92 6.51
CA ILE A 139 6.58 0.07 6.68
C ILE A 139 6.60 1.05 5.51
N GLY A 140 6.42 0.58 4.28
CA GLY A 140 6.42 1.44 3.10
C GLY A 140 5.27 2.45 3.11
N TRP A 141 4.04 2.00 3.40
CA TRP A 141 2.88 2.89 3.42
C TRP A 141 2.88 3.85 4.60
N TRP A 142 3.10 3.37 5.82
CA TRP A 142 3.16 4.24 7.01
C TRP A 142 4.38 5.14 7.00
N GLY A 143 5.54 4.62 6.59
CA GLY A 143 6.76 5.40 6.43
C GLY A 143 6.61 6.47 5.35
N GLY A 144 5.97 6.15 4.23
CA GLY A 144 5.63 7.12 3.19
C GLY A 144 4.73 8.24 3.72
N LEU A 145 3.68 7.91 4.47
CA LEU A 145 2.80 8.92 5.07
C LEU A 145 3.55 9.81 6.08
N LEU A 146 4.37 9.20 6.95
CA LEU A 146 5.17 9.94 7.92
C LEU A 146 6.14 10.91 7.23
N LEU A 147 6.80 10.48 6.15
CA LEU A 147 7.68 11.34 5.36
C LEU A 147 6.92 12.50 4.73
N LEU A 148 5.68 12.29 4.26
CA LEU A 148 4.84 13.38 3.77
C LEU A 148 4.51 14.37 4.89
N VAL A 149 4.17 13.89 6.10
CA VAL A 149 3.94 14.76 7.26
C VAL A 149 5.19 15.59 7.56
N LEU A 150 6.36 14.96 7.62
CA LEU A 150 7.63 15.67 7.85
C LEU A 150 7.92 16.70 6.76
N TYR A 151 7.63 16.39 5.50
CA TYR A 151 7.77 17.33 4.40
C TYR A 151 6.91 18.58 4.63
N LEU A 152 5.62 18.39 4.92
CA LEU A 152 4.64 19.48 5.13
C LEU A 152 4.92 20.34 6.37
N THR A 153 5.63 19.82 7.38
CA THR A 153 5.95 20.59 8.59
C THR A 153 7.25 21.36 8.51
N ASN A 154 8.12 21.02 7.55
CA ASN A 154 9.45 21.63 7.42
C ASN A 154 9.59 22.54 6.19
N HIS A 155 8.62 22.55 5.28
CA HIS A 155 8.54 23.40 4.09
C HIS A 155 7.17 24.07 4.04
#